data_AF-A0A844DZK7-F1
#
_entry.id   AF-A0A844DZK7-F1
#
_cell.length_a   1.000
_cell.length_b   1.000
_cell.length_c   1.000
_cell.angle_alpha   90.00
_cell.angle_beta   90.00
_cell.angle_gamma   90.00
#
_symmetry.space_group_name_H-M   'P 1'
#
loop_
_entity.id
_entity.type
_entity.pdbx_description
1 polymer ?
#
loop_
_entity_poly.entity_id
_entity_poly.type
_entity_poly.pdbx_seq_one_letter_code
_entity_poly.pdbx_strand_id
1 'polypeptide(L)' 'MDGDTVKVSVSVKYLDQKTKAAQISQFDLKLQKTGGNWKIVG' A
#
# COMPACT_ATOMS: atom_id res chain seq x y z
N MET A 1 -4.44 18.27 -14.62
CA MET A 1 -4.01 17.01 -15.24
C MET A 1 -3.92 16.00 -14.13
N ASP A 2 -4.82 15.01 -14.11
CA ASP A 2 -4.66 13.86 -13.23
C ASP A 2 -3.42 13.09 -13.70
N GLY A 3 -2.50 12.81 -12.78
CA GLY A 3 -1.19 12.23 -13.11
C GLY A 3 -1.27 10.77 -13.56
N ASP A 4 -0.16 10.27 -14.10
CA ASP A 4 -0.01 8.86 -14.46
C ASP A 4 -0.28 7.92 -13.29
N THR A 5 -0.86 6.75 -13.59
CA THR A 5 -1.11 5.69 -12.60
C THR A 5 0.14 4.83 -12.45
N VAL A 6 0.57 4.62 -11.21
CA VAL A 6 1.73 3.80 -10.87
C VAL A 6 1.25 2.52 -10.16
N LYS A 7 1.85 1.37 -10.51
CA LYS A 7 1.66 0.12 -9.77
C LYS A 7 2.69 0.01 -8.65
N VAL A 8 2.25 -0.32 -7.44
CA VAL A 8 3.11 -0.43 -6.26
C VAL A 8 2.79 -1.73 -5.53
N SER A 9 3.81 -2.52 -5.24
CA SER A 9 3.67 -3.71 -4.37
C SER A 9 4.04 -3.34 -2.93
N VAL A 10 3.14 -3.62 -1.99
CA VAL A 10 3.30 -3.30 -0.56
C VAL A 10 3.25 -4.58 0.25
N SER A 11 4.17 -4.71 1.21
CA SER A 11 4.18 -5.79 2.21
C SER A 11 3.92 -5.20 3.58
N VAL A 12 2.86 -5.67 4.24
CA VAL A 12 2.50 -5.29 5.60
C VAL A 12 2.83 -6.44 6.52
N LYS A 13 3.70 -6.19 7.50
CA LYS A 13 4.03 -7.13 8.56
C LYS A 13 3.37 -6.67 9.86
N TYR A 14 2.41 -7.45 10.34
CA TYR A 14 1.87 -7.29 11.68
C TYR A 14 2.60 -8.24 12.63
N LEU A 15 3.10 -7.71 13.75
CA LEU A 15 3.73 -8.48 14.81
C LEU A 15 2.82 -8.44 16.04
N ASP A 16 2.27 -9.60 16.40
CA ASP A 16 1.52 -9.73 17.65
C ASP A 16 2.48 -9.58 18.85
N GLN A 17 2.23 -8.60 19.70
CA GLN A 17 3.16 -8.25 20.78
C GLN A 17 3.22 -9.31 21.89
N LYS A 18 2.18 -10.15 22.04
CA LYS A 18 2.07 -11.14 23.11
C LYS A 18 2.75 -12.46 22.72
N THR A 19 2.42 -13.00 21.56
CA THR A 19 2.89 -14.30 21.04
C THR A 19 4.13 -14.18 20.17
N LYS A 20 4.49 -12.96 19.75
CA LYS A 20 5.55 -12.68 18.76
C LYS A 20 5.27 -13.30 17.38
N ALA A 21 4.06 -13.76 17.13
CA ALA A 21 3.65 -14.25 15.83
C ALA A 21 3.65 -13.10 14.80
N ALA A 22 4.14 -13.38 13.60
CA ALA A 22 4.13 -12.43 12.50
C ALA A 22 3.10 -12.86 11.45
N GLN A 23 2.23 -11.93 11.07
CA GLN A 23 1.38 -12.05 9.90
C GLN A 23 1.91 -11.13 8.82
N ILE A 24 2.13 -11.69 7.63
CA ILE A 24 2.57 -10.93 6.46
C ILE A 24 1.44 -10.94 5.45
N SER A 25 1.05 -9.76 4.98
CA SER A 25 0.07 -9.58 3.90
C SER A 25 0.70 -8.75 2.79
N GLN A 26 0.50 -9.17 1.54
CA GLN A 26 1.03 -8.48 0.36
C GLN A 26 -0.12 -7.98 -0.51
N PHE A 27 0.04 -6.77 -1.03
CA PHE A 27 -0.97 -6.10 -1.86
C PHE A 27 -0.29 -5.42 -3.05
N ASP A 28 -0.89 -5.56 -4.23
CA ASP A 28 -0.56 -4.76 -5.39
C ASP A 28 -1.59 -3.63 -5.53
N LEU A 29 -1.12 -2.39 -5.41
CA LEU A 29 -1.94 -1.19 -5.42
C LEU A 29 -1.72 -0.39 -6.71
N LYS A 30 -2.75 0.35 -7.12
CA LYS A 30 -2.65 1.39 -8.15
C LYS A 30 -2.75 2.75 -7.48
N LEU A 31 -1.73 3.59 -7.67
CA LEU A 31 -1.70 4.94 -7.12
C LEU A 31 -1.79 5.97 -8.24
N GLN A 32 -2.54 7.04 -7.98
CA GLN A 32 -2.64 8.20 -8.86
C GLN A 32 -2.39 9.49 -8.09
N LYS A 33 -1.69 10.45 -8.70
CA LYS A 33 -1.41 11.75 -8.10
C LYS A 33 -2.58 12.71 -8.34
N THR A 34 -3.25 13.12 -7.27
CA THR A 34 -4.38 14.07 -7.28
C THR A 34 -4.08 15.22 -6.32
N GLY A 35 -4.02 16.45 -6.83
CA GLY A 35 -3.76 17.64 -6.02
C GLY A 35 -2.42 17.59 -5.27
N GLY A 36 -1.41 16.94 -5.86
CA GLY A 36 -0.08 16.76 -5.26
C GLY A 36 0.08 15.50 -4.40
N ASN A 37 -1.02 14.87 -3.97
CA ASN A 37 -1.00 13.68 -3.12
C ASN A 37 -1.22 12.40 -3.92
N TRP A 38 -0.62 11.30 -3.48
CA TRP A 38 -0.91 9.98 -4.03
C TRP A 38 -2.15 9.39 -3.37
N LYS A 39 -3.07 8.90 -4.18
CA LYS A 39 -4.28 8.22 -3.74
C LYS A 39 -4.32 6.81 -4.32
N ILE A 40 -4.83 5.86 -3.53
CA ILE A 40 -5.14 4.52 -4.00
C ILE A 40 -6.41 4.63 -4.86
N VAL A 41 -6.38 4.09 -6.07
CA VAL A 41 -7.48 4.20 -7.05
C VAL A 41 -7.96 2.83 -7.58
N GLY A 42 -7.57 1.74 -6.91
CA GLY A 42 -7.94 0.37 -7.27
C GLY A 42 -7.93 -0.56 -6.07
#